data_AF-A0A7K2YPK9-F1
#
_entry.id   AF-A0A7K2YPK9-F1
#
_cell.length_a   1.000
_cell.length_b   1.000
_cell.length_c   1.000
_cell.angle_alpha   90.00
_cell.angle_beta   90.00
_cell.angle_gamma   90.00
#
_symmetry.space_group_name_H-M   'P 1'
#
loop_
_entity.id
_entity.type
_entity.pdbx_description
1 polymer ?
#
loop_
_entity_poly.entity_id
_entity_poly.type
_entity_poly.pdbx_seq_one_letter_code
_entity_poly.pdbx_strand_id
1 'polypeptide(L)'
;MTKARFDELIHPSTRLTLVATLAAADWAEFAFLKETLGLSESALSKQLATLEEAGYLATERRLSGGRRKVRARLTDAGRDAFDGHVAALQAIVAGATTSPESPATRP
;
A
#
# COMPACT_ATOMS: atom_id res chain seq x y z
N MET A 1 -4.33 -24.17 4.65
CA MET A 1 -4.67 -22.94 3.91
C MET A 1 -3.46 -22.02 3.98
N THR A 2 -2.71 -21.90 2.90
CA THR A 2 -1.51 -21.04 2.85
C THR A 2 -1.96 -19.59 2.91
N LYS A 3 -1.67 -18.92 4.02
CA LYS A 3 -2.07 -17.53 4.24
C LYS A 3 -1.28 -16.67 3.25
N ALA A 4 -1.96 -15.99 2.33
CA ALA A 4 -1.32 -15.04 1.42
C ALA A 4 -0.62 -13.97 2.28
N ARG A 5 0.69 -14.02 2.32
CA ARG A 5 1.54 -13.09 3.08
C ARG A 5 2.59 -12.58 2.11
N PHE A 6 2.76 -11.28 2.07
CA PHE A 6 3.87 -10.71 1.33
C PHE A 6 5.18 -11.14 2.00
N ASP A 7 6.09 -11.69 1.20
CA ASP A 7 7.42 -12.09 1.64
C ASP A 7 8.30 -10.83 1.70
N GLU A 8 8.72 -10.43 2.91
CA GLU A 8 9.58 -9.24 3.12
C GLU A 8 10.95 -9.39 2.43
N LEU A 9 11.36 -10.60 2.07
CA LEU A 9 12.58 -10.87 1.33
C LEU A 9 12.44 -10.54 -0.18
N ILE A 10 11.21 -10.53 -0.72
CA ILE A 10 10.91 -10.33 -2.14
C ILE A 10 10.36 -8.92 -2.41
N HIS A 11 9.68 -8.30 -1.43
CA HIS A 11 9.14 -6.94 -1.58
C HIS A 11 9.15 -6.16 -0.26
N PRO A 12 9.63 -4.90 -0.24
CA PRO A 12 9.42 -4.00 0.90
C PRO A 12 7.93 -3.60 0.98
N SER A 13 7.13 -4.52 1.50
CA SER A 13 5.67 -4.62 1.41
C SER A 13 4.94 -3.59 2.25
N THR A 14 5.67 -2.90 3.12
CA THR A 14 5.12 -1.91 4.05
C THR A 14 4.52 -0.72 3.33
N ARG A 15 5.20 -0.18 2.30
CA ARG A 15 4.69 0.99 1.56
C ARG A 15 3.46 0.63 0.74
N LEU A 16 3.49 -0.51 0.05
CA LEU A 16 2.35 -0.96 -0.73
C LEU A 16 1.13 -1.23 0.15
N THR A 17 1.33 -1.88 1.30
CA THR A 17 0.24 -2.16 2.24
C THR A 17 -0.32 -0.88 2.85
N LEU A 18 0.54 0.08 3.20
CA LEU A 18 0.13 1.38 3.74
C LEU A 18 -0.68 2.16 2.70
N VAL A 19 -0.20 2.24 1.46
CA VAL A 19 -0.90 2.93 0.37
C VAL A 19 -2.22 2.21 0.03
N ALA A 20 -2.23 0.87 -0.04
CA ALA A 20 -3.46 0.11 -0.26
C ALA A 20 -4.50 0.33 0.86
N THR A 21 -4.04 0.38 2.11
CA THR A 21 -4.92 0.66 3.27
C THR A 21 -5.53 2.05 3.18
N LEU A 22 -4.74 3.05 2.76
CA LEU A 22 -5.20 4.41 2.54
C LEU A 22 -6.03 4.56 1.26
N ALA A 23 -5.87 3.69 0.26
CA ALA A 23 -6.71 3.69 -0.94
C ALA A 23 -8.15 3.25 -0.64
N ALA A 24 -8.33 2.44 0.40
CA ALA A 24 -9.63 1.99 0.88
C ALA A 24 -10.33 2.98 1.84
N ALA A 25 -9.65 4.05 2.28
CA ALA A 25 -10.17 4.98 3.27
C ALA A 25 -9.88 6.45 2.91
N ASP A 26 -10.89 7.34 2.99
CA ASP A 26 -10.68 8.78 2.78
C ASP A 26 -9.67 9.40 3.75
N TRP A 27 -9.73 8.99 5.02
CA TRP A 27 -8.78 9.39 6.05
C TRP A 27 -8.58 8.23 7.02
N ALA A 28 -7.34 7.92 7.34
CA ALA A 28 -7.00 6.92 8.35
C ALA A 28 -6.24 7.53 9.51
N GLU A 29 -6.61 7.18 10.75
CA GLU A 29 -5.87 7.60 11.93
C GLU A 29 -4.51 6.88 12.01
N PHE A 30 -3.49 7.58 12.52
CA PHE A 30 -2.16 7.00 12.74
C PHE A 30 -2.21 5.73 13.60
N ALA A 31 -3.04 5.72 14.64
CA ALA A 31 -3.22 4.55 15.51
C ALA A 31 -3.78 3.34 14.74
N PHE A 32 -4.75 3.57 13.85
CA PHE A 32 -5.33 2.54 13.00
C PHE A 32 -4.30 1.97 12.00
N LEU A 33 -3.52 2.85 11.37
CA LEU A 33 -2.44 2.44 10.48
C LEU A 33 -1.37 1.62 11.21
N LYS A 34 -0.99 2.05 12.42
CA LYS A 34 -0.03 1.36 13.28
C LYS A 34 -0.49 -0.06 13.61
N GLU A 35 -1.75 -0.21 14.01
CA GLU A 35 -2.36 -1.49 14.36
C GLU A 35 -2.49 -2.40 13.15
N THR A 36 -2.99 -1.88 12.03
CA THR A 36 -3.22 -2.63 10.79
C THR A 36 -1.91 -3.12 10.17
N LEU A 37 -0.87 -2.27 10.17
CA LEU A 37 0.43 -2.58 9.57
C LEU A 37 1.38 -3.29 10.56
N GLY A 38 1.03 -3.37 11.84
CA GLY A 38 1.89 -3.95 12.88
C GLY A 38 3.23 -3.22 13.05
N LEU A 39 3.29 -1.93 12.70
CA LEU A 39 4.53 -1.16 12.71
C LEU A 39 4.77 -0.48 14.07
N SER A 40 6.05 -0.20 14.35
CA SER A 40 6.39 0.73 15.41
C SER A 40 6.03 2.17 15.02
N GLU A 41 5.88 3.01 16.02
CA GLU A 41 5.53 4.42 15.85
C GLU A 41 6.59 5.19 15.04
N SER A 42 7.86 4.90 15.28
CA SER A 42 8.99 5.49 14.53
C SER A 42 9.00 5.01 13.07
N ALA A 43 8.73 3.74 12.81
CA ALA A 43 8.68 3.20 11.45
C ALA A 43 7.52 3.81 10.67
N LEU A 44 6.32 3.85 11.24
CA LEU A 44 5.16 4.45 10.57
C LEU A 44 5.33 5.95 10.33
N SER A 45 5.86 6.69 11.31
CA SER A 45 6.12 8.14 11.14
C SER A 45 7.12 8.40 10.02
N LYS A 46 8.17 7.58 9.89
CA LYS A 46 9.15 7.70 8.81
C LYS A 46 8.53 7.41 7.44
N GLN A 47 7.69 6.37 7.34
CA GLN A 47 7.00 6.05 6.08
C GLN A 47 6.02 7.15 5.66
N LEU A 48 5.22 7.65 6.61
CA LEU A 48 4.29 8.75 6.33
C LEU A 48 5.03 10.01 5.88
N ALA A 49 6.12 10.38 6.55
CA ALA A 49 6.94 11.54 6.17
C ALA A 49 7.51 11.38 4.75
N THR A 50 8.11 10.22 4.41
CA THR A 50 8.64 9.99 3.07
C THR A 50 7.57 10.06 1.98
N LEU A 51 6.37 9.54 2.24
CA LEU A 51 5.28 9.57 1.27
C LEU A 51 4.62 10.95 1.17
N GLU A 52 4.61 11.72 2.25
CA GLU A 52 4.18 13.12 2.27
C GLU A 52 5.17 14.02 1.51
N GLU A 53 6.48 13.82 1.71
CA GLU A 53 7.54 14.50 0.94
C GLU A 53 7.46 14.20 -0.56
N ALA A 54 7.08 12.97 -0.93
CA ALA A 54 6.83 12.59 -2.32
C ALA A 54 5.50 13.14 -2.88
N GLY A 55 4.68 13.81 -2.06
CA GLY A 55 3.37 14.34 -2.46
C GLY A 55 2.28 13.30 -2.62
N TYR A 56 2.51 12.06 -2.19
CA TYR A 56 1.53 10.96 -2.28
C TYR A 56 0.55 10.94 -1.12
N LEU A 57 0.93 11.49 0.04
CA LEU A 57 0.07 11.56 1.21
C LEU A 57 -0.10 12.99 1.70
N ALA A 58 -1.23 13.24 2.36
CA ALA A 58 -1.46 14.43 3.17
C ALA A 58 -1.73 14.00 4.61
N THR A 59 -1.03 14.59 5.57
CA THR A 59 -1.29 14.39 6.99
C THR A 59 -2.02 15.59 7.61
N GLU A 60 -2.91 15.32 8.56
CA GLU A 60 -3.64 16.36 9.28
C GLU A 60 -3.72 16.02 10.77
N ARG A 61 -3.60 17.05 11.61
CA ARG A 61 -3.74 16.93 13.06
C ARG A 61 -5.14 17.42 13.45
N ARG A 62 -6.05 16.49 13.71
CA ARG A 62 -7.40 16.84 14.16
C ARG A 62 -7.50 16.75 15.68
N LEU A 63 -8.16 17.72 16.30
CA LEU A 63 -8.58 17.59 17.69
C LEU A 63 -9.85 16.73 17.74
N SER A 64 -9.79 15.58 18.40
CA SER A 64 -10.94 14.69 18.57
C SER A 64 -11.00 14.21 20.02
N GLY A 65 -12.10 14.50 20.71
CA GLY A 65 -12.29 14.10 22.12
C GLY A 65 -11.23 14.64 23.08
N GLY A 66 -10.71 15.86 22.85
CA GLY A 66 -9.71 16.49 23.71
C GLY A 66 -8.26 16.04 23.49
N ARG A 67 -8.00 15.10 22.58
CA ARG A 67 -6.63 14.70 22.18
C ARG A 67 -6.36 15.03 20.72
N ARG A 68 -5.14 15.49 20.42
CA ARG A 68 -4.67 15.71 19.05
C ARG A 68 -4.37 14.35 18.42
N LYS A 69 -5.14 13.95 17.41
CA LYS A 69 -4.90 12.75 16.62
C LYS A 69 -4.35 13.10 15.26
N VAL A 70 -3.34 12.37 14.81
CA VAL A 70 -2.81 12.47 13.45
C VAL A 70 -3.61 11.54 12.56
N ARG A 71 -4.08 12.04 11.42
CA ARG A 71 -4.67 11.26 10.34
C ARG A 71 -3.93 11.49 9.04
N ALA A 72 -3.91 10.49 8.17
CA ALA A 72 -3.30 10.56 6.86
C ALA A 72 -4.33 10.16 5.79
N ARG A 73 -4.18 10.72 4.59
CA ARG A 73 -4.92 10.32 3.40
C ARG A 73 -4.03 10.27 2.17
N LEU A 74 -4.44 9.52 1.16
CA LEU A 74 -3.86 9.65 -0.17
C LEU A 74 -4.27 10.96 -0.84
N THR A 75 -3.32 11.54 -1.54
CA THR A 75 -3.56 12.57 -2.55
C THR A 75 -3.98 11.91 -3.86
N ASP A 76 -4.46 12.71 -4.81
CA ASP A 76 -4.81 12.21 -6.14
C ASP A 76 -3.58 11.62 -6.85
N ALA A 77 -2.42 12.29 -6.75
CA ALA A 77 -1.14 11.77 -7.24
C ALA A 77 -0.72 10.45 -6.56
N GLY A 78 -0.99 10.30 -5.26
CA GLY A 78 -0.73 9.05 -4.54
C GLY A 78 -1.66 7.91 -4.99
N ARG A 79 -2.91 8.22 -5.32
CA ARG A 79 -3.86 7.26 -5.91
C ARG A 79 -3.42 6.82 -7.29
N ASP A 80 -3.09 7.76 -8.18
CA ASP A 80 -2.64 7.45 -9.53
C ASP A 80 -1.36 6.58 -9.52
N ALA A 81 -0.41 6.91 -8.64
CA ALA A 81 0.80 6.12 -8.46
C ALA A 81 0.50 4.70 -7.94
N PHE A 82 -0.46 4.56 -7.03
CA PHE A 82 -0.90 3.25 -6.53
C PHE A 82 -1.56 2.42 -7.62
N ASP A 83 -2.51 3.02 -8.37
CA ASP A 83 -3.24 2.33 -9.44
C ASP A 83 -2.29 1.90 -10.56
N GLY A 84 -1.32 2.76 -10.92
CA GLY A 84 -0.25 2.39 -11.85
C GLY A 84 0.63 1.24 -11.34
N HIS A 85 0.90 1.19 -10.04
CA HIS A 85 1.65 0.08 -9.44
C HIS A 85 0.84 -1.22 -9.43
N VAL A 86 -0.46 -1.16 -9.14
CA VAL A 86 -1.37 -2.31 -9.21
C VAL A 86 -1.47 -2.83 -10.64
N ALA A 87 -1.60 -1.94 -11.63
CA ALA A 87 -1.64 -2.30 -13.04
C ALA A 87 -0.33 -3.00 -13.49
N ALA A 88 0.82 -2.50 -13.05
CA ALA A 88 2.11 -3.13 -13.32
C ALA A 88 2.21 -4.53 -12.70
N LEU A 89 1.78 -4.68 -11.44
CA LEU A 89 1.74 -5.98 -10.76
C LEU A 89 0.80 -6.97 -11.47
N GLN A 90 -0.40 -6.51 -11.88
CA GLN A 90 -1.34 -7.33 -12.64
C GLN A 90 -0.75 -7.74 -13.99
N ALA A 91 -0.05 -6.86 -14.69
CA ALA A 91 0.62 -7.18 -15.95
C ALA A 91 1.72 -8.24 -15.76
N ILE A 92 2.52 -8.14 -14.68
CA ILE A 92 3.54 -9.14 -14.34
C ILE A 92 2.89 -10.49 -14.03
N VAL A 93 1.84 -10.51 -13.22
CA VAL A 93 1.12 -11.74 -12.87
C VAL A 93 0.43 -12.35 -14.09
N ALA A 94 -0.17 -11.53 -14.95
CA ALA A 94 -0.78 -11.97 -16.21
C ALA A 94 0.27 -12.61 -17.12
N GLY A 95 1.43 -11.96 -17.29
CA GLY A 95 2.56 -12.50 -18.05
C GLY A 95 3.13 -13.79 -17.46
N ALA A 96 3.14 -13.92 -16.13
CA ALA A 96 3.61 -15.13 -15.43
C ALA A 96 2.59 -16.29 -15.46
N THR A 97 1.29 -15.99 -15.58
CA THR A 97 0.22 -17.00 -15.65
C THR A 97 -0.10 -17.44 -17.07
N THR A 98 0.26 -16.64 -18.09
CA THR A 98 0.46 -17.15 -19.45
C THR A 98 1.74 -17.99 -19.50
N SER A 99 1.66 -19.21 -18.99
CA SER A 99 2.53 -20.27 -19.50
C SER A 99 2.27 -20.38 -21.01
N PRO A 100 3.30 -20.47 -21.86
CA PRO A 100 3.08 -20.73 -23.28
C PRO A 100 2.39 -22.09 -23.35
N GLU A 101 1.11 -22.08 -23.72
CA GLU A 101 0.43 -23.29 -24.13
C GLU A 101 1.26 -23.82 -25.31
N SER A 102 2.04 -24.86 -25.02
CA SER A 102 2.94 -25.49 -25.96
C SER A 102 2.10 -25.96 -27.15
N PRO A 103 2.45 -25.61 -28.41
CA PRO A 103 1.72 -26.10 -29.56
C PRO A 103 2.05 -27.58 -29.73
N ALA A 104 1.36 -28.43 -28.99
CA ALA A 104 1.40 -29.88 -29.20
C ALA A 104 0.61 -30.20 -30.47
N THR A 105 1.34 -30.18 -31.59
CA THR A 105 1.29 -31.15 -32.69
C THR A 105 0.01 -32.00 -32.80
N ARG A 106 -0.78 -31.70 -33.86
CA ARG A 106 -1.38 -32.58 -34.91
C ARG A 106 -2.16 -33.86 -34.49
N PRO A 107 -3.14 -34.27 -35.31
CA PRO A 107 -2.88 -34.91 -36.61
C PRO A 107 -3.13 -34.01 -37.84
#